data_AF-A0A661GP15-F1
#
_entry.id   AF-A0A661GP15-F1
#
_cell.length_a   1.000
_cell.length_b   1.000
_cell.length_c   1.000
_cell.angle_alpha   90.00
_cell.angle_beta   90.00
_cell.angle_gamma   90.00
#
_symmetry.space_group_name_H-M   'P 1'
#
loop_
_entity.id
_entity.type
_entity.pdbx_description
1 polymer ?
#
loop_
_entity_poly.entity_id
_entity_poly.type
_entity_poly.pdbx_seq_one_letter_code
_entity_poly.pdbx_strand_id
1 'polypeptide(L)'
;LIGFPGFSGFFSKDGIIEAVHHSTLPGSGIAYAAVLIGVFITALYSFRMFFLVFHTEERMDAHTREHLHETSWVVTGPLIALAIPSVIIGYLTIGPVLFGGYFGEAIFVLPAHDVLGQIGADFHGPLAFMLHGLMQPPFWLAMAGLGTAWYVYTQRPQIAEALARRFPRLHGVLLNKYGFDDFNEAVFAGGSRGIGTRLWQGGDVGLIDNLVINGSASAVGWFAGVARRMQSGYLYHYAFAMIIGLVVALGWFALG
;
A
#
# COMPACT_ATOMS: atom_id res chain seq x y z
N LEU A 1 3.23 -14.85 -15.45
CA LEU A 1 3.42 -13.38 -15.29
C LEU A 1 3.58 -12.65 -16.63
N ILE A 2 4.56 -13.03 -17.46
CA ILE A 2 4.84 -12.35 -18.74
C ILE A 2 3.86 -12.70 -19.87
N GLY A 3 2.95 -13.66 -19.66
CA GLY A 3 2.09 -14.19 -20.73
C GLY A 3 2.83 -15.15 -21.67
N PHE A 4 3.68 -16.04 -21.14
CA PHE A 4 4.36 -17.02 -21.99
C PHE A 4 3.40 -18.14 -22.39
N PRO A 5 3.30 -18.51 -23.69
CA PRO A 5 2.36 -19.52 -24.17
C PRO A 5 2.45 -20.84 -23.40
N GLY A 6 1.28 -21.38 -23.04
CA GLY A 6 1.16 -22.67 -22.35
C GLY A 6 1.14 -22.59 -20.81
N PHE A 7 1.51 -21.47 -20.20
CA PHE A 7 1.36 -21.27 -18.75
C PHE A 7 0.03 -20.59 -18.42
N SER A 8 -0.42 -20.72 -17.17
CA SER A 8 -1.68 -20.12 -16.70
C SER A 8 -1.78 -18.61 -16.93
N GLY A 9 -0.64 -17.92 -16.83
CA GLY A 9 -0.56 -16.48 -17.03
C GLY A 9 -0.74 -16.01 -18.47
N PHE A 10 -0.64 -16.89 -19.47
CA PHE A 10 -0.99 -16.56 -20.86
C PHE A 10 -2.51 -16.52 -21.01
N PHE A 11 -3.20 -17.58 -20.61
CA PHE A 11 -4.65 -17.69 -20.71
C PHE A 11 -5.40 -16.58 -19.97
N SER A 12 -4.94 -16.20 -18.78
CA SER A 12 -5.58 -15.14 -18.01
C SER A 12 -5.28 -13.72 -18.52
N LYS A 13 -4.05 -13.47 -18.98
CA LYS A 13 -3.64 -12.12 -19.40
C LYS A 13 -4.08 -11.81 -20.81
N ASP A 14 -3.89 -12.73 -21.74
CA ASP A 14 -4.23 -12.52 -23.15
C ASP A 14 -5.75 -12.41 -23.33
N GLY A 15 -6.55 -13.16 -22.56
CA GLY A 15 -8.01 -13.03 -22.59
C GLY A 15 -8.49 -11.63 -22.17
N ILE A 16 -7.83 -10.99 -21.19
CA ILE A 16 -8.15 -9.61 -20.80
C ILE A 16 -7.71 -8.62 -21.89
N ILE A 17 -6.53 -8.82 -22.49
CA ILE A 17 -6.02 -7.94 -23.54
C ILE A 17 -6.94 -7.98 -24.76
N GLU A 18 -7.39 -9.17 -25.15
CA GLU A 18 -8.34 -9.39 -26.23
C GLU A 18 -9.70 -8.75 -25.91
N ALA A 19 -10.22 -8.92 -24.69
CA ALA A 19 -11.43 -8.25 -24.25
C ALA A 19 -11.33 -6.71 -24.30
N VAL A 20 -10.19 -6.14 -23.94
CA VAL A 20 -9.99 -4.68 -24.05
C VAL A 20 -9.90 -4.25 -25.52
N HIS A 21 -9.29 -5.07 -26.39
CA HIS A 21 -9.19 -4.80 -27.83
C HIS A 21 -10.57 -4.72 -28.50
N HIS A 22 -11.48 -5.62 -28.13
CA HIS A 22 -12.84 -5.69 -28.69
C HIS A 22 -13.83 -4.75 -27.99
N SER A 23 -13.41 -4.03 -26.95
CA SER A 23 -14.28 -3.10 -26.22
C SER A 23 -14.59 -1.84 -27.04
N THR A 24 -15.88 -1.52 -27.15
CA THR A 24 -16.40 -0.33 -27.85
C THR A 24 -16.59 0.89 -26.93
N LEU A 25 -16.25 0.75 -25.64
CA LEU A 25 -16.41 1.83 -24.67
C LEU A 25 -15.47 3.02 -24.96
N PRO A 26 -15.90 4.26 -24.66
CA PRO A 26 -15.01 5.41 -24.74
C PRO A 26 -13.74 5.20 -23.92
N GLY A 27 -12.57 5.38 -24.54
CA GLY A 27 -11.27 5.20 -23.90
C GLY A 27 -10.68 3.79 -23.97
N SER A 28 -11.38 2.81 -24.54
CA SER A 28 -10.86 1.44 -24.72
C SER A 28 -9.53 1.39 -25.48
N GLY A 29 -9.36 2.22 -26.51
CA GLY A 29 -8.09 2.31 -27.25
C GLY A 29 -6.90 2.78 -26.40
N ILE A 30 -7.12 3.72 -25.48
CA ILE A 30 -6.07 4.18 -24.54
C ILE A 30 -5.75 3.07 -23.54
N ALA A 31 -6.78 2.40 -23.01
CA ALA A 31 -6.60 1.27 -22.11
C ALA A 31 -5.84 0.12 -22.80
N TYR A 32 -6.17 -0.20 -24.06
CA TYR A 32 -5.49 -1.21 -24.86
C TYR A 32 -4.01 -0.88 -25.02
N ALA A 33 -3.69 0.35 -25.45
CA ALA A 33 -2.31 0.80 -25.58
C ALA A 33 -1.54 0.73 -24.24
N ALA A 34 -2.17 1.15 -23.14
CA ALA A 34 -1.56 1.10 -21.81
C ALA A 34 -1.26 -0.34 -21.37
N VAL A 35 -2.18 -1.28 -21.60
CA VAL A 35 -1.97 -2.69 -21.26
C VAL A 35 -0.87 -3.30 -22.13
N LEU A 36 -0.82 -3.01 -23.43
CA LEU A 36 0.26 -3.47 -24.33
C LEU A 36 1.64 -2.97 -23.90
N ILE A 37 1.76 -1.67 -23.57
CA ILE A 37 3.00 -1.11 -22.99
C ILE A 37 3.34 -1.84 -21.68
N GLY A 38 2.34 -2.12 -20.86
CA GLY A 38 2.47 -2.90 -19.63
C GLY A 38 3.03 -4.31 -19.88
N VAL A 39 2.65 -4.99 -20.96
CA VAL A 39 3.20 -6.31 -21.33
C VAL A 39 4.71 -6.23 -21.55
N PHE A 40 5.16 -5.27 -22.37
CA PHE A 40 6.59 -5.05 -22.63
C PHE A 40 7.36 -4.74 -21.34
N ILE A 41 6.87 -3.78 -20.54
CA ILE A 41 7.53 -3.37 -19.30
C ILE A 41 7.60 -4.53 -18.31
N THR A 42 6.54 -5.34 -18.21
CA THR A 42 6.49 -6.52 -17.32
C THR A 42 7.54 -7.56 -17.68
N ALA A 43 7.66 -7.89 -18.96
CA ALA A 43 8.69 -8.80 -19.42
C ALA A 43 10.08 -8.23 -19.17
N LEU A 44 10.29 -6.94 -19.47
CA LEU A 44 11.56 -6.25 -19.27
C LEU A 44 12.03 -6.30 -17.82
N TYR A 45 11.23 -5.87 -16.84
CA TYR A 45 11.70 -5.83 -15.45
C TYR A 45 11.85 -7.24 -14.85
N SER A 46 11.01 -8.20 -15.26
CA SER A 46 11.08 -9.58 -14.75
C SER A 46 12.36 -10.26 -15.22
N PHE A 47 12.68 -10.17 -16.51
CA PHE A 47 13.90 -10.76 -17.04
C PHE A 47 15.16 -9.98 -16.68
N ARG A 48 15.07 -8.65 -16.51
CA ARG A 48 16.15 -7.88 -15.90
C ARG A 48 16.55 -8.48 -14.55
N MET A 49 15.58 -8.74 -13.67
CA MET A 49 15.85 -9.35 -12.37
C MET A 49 16.46 -10.75 -12.53
N PHE A 50 15.85 -11.60 -13.35
CA PHE A 50 16.33 -12.96 -13.60
C PHE A 50 17.79 -12.99 -14.11
N PHE A 51 18.12 -12.17 -15.10
CA PHE A 51 19.48 -12.12 -15.64
C PHE A 51 20.48 -11.54 -14.65
N LEU A 52 20.14 -10.46 -13.94
CA LEU A 52 21.05 -9.87 -12.95
C LEU A 52 21.33 -10.79 -11.76
N VAL A 53 20.39 -11.66 -11.39
CA VAL A 53 20.56 -12.59 -10.27
C VAL A 53 21.32 -13.85 -10.69
N PHE A 54 21.00 -14.42 -11.86
CA PHE A 54 21.48 -15.76 -12.23
C PHE A 54 22.48 -15.84 -13.38
N HIS A 55 22.59 -14.80 -14.23
CA HIS A 55 23.34 -14.89 -15.50
C HIS A 55 24.46 -13.84 -15.65
N THR A 56 24.54 -12.86 -14.76
CA THR A 56 25.64 -11.90 -14.72
C THR A 56 26.67 -12.26 -13.65
N GLU A 57 27.82 -11.58 -13.67
CA GLU A 57 28.87 -11.78 -12.67
C GLU A 57 28.33 -11.68 -11.24
N GLU A 58 28.77 -12.63 -10.40
CA GLU A 58 28.41 -12.70 -8.98
C GLU A 58 28.85 -11.41 -8.27
N ARG A 59 27.92 -10.75 -7.58
CA ARG A 59 28.18 -9.52 -6.82
C ARG A 59 28.32 -9.78 -5.32
N MET A 60 28.69 -11.00 -4.94
CA MET A 60 28.81 -11.46 -3.55
C MET A 60 30.28 -11.66 -3.17
N ASP A 61 30.60 -11.47 -1.90
CA ASP A 61 31.92 -11.75 -1.34
C ASP A 61 32.10 -13.26 -1.07
N ALA A 62 33.36 -13.68 -0.89
CA ALA A 62 33.71 -15.09 -0.73
C ALA A 62 33.01 -15.75 0.47
N HIS A 63 32.86 -15.04 1.59
CA HIS A 63 32.22 -15.57 2.79
C HIS A 63 30.72 -15.80 2.59
N THR A 64 30.03 -14.90 1.88
CA THR A 64 28.60 -15.11 1.52
C THR A 64 28.42 -16.31 0.60
N ARG A 65 29.35 -16.50 -0.34
CA ARG A 65 29.31 -17.63 -1.30
C ARG A 65 29.46 -18.99 -0.62
N GLU A 66 30.26 -19.09 0.43
CA GLU A 66 30.46 -20.33 1.19
C GLU A 66 29.18 -20.83 1.89
N HIS A 67 28.27 -19.91 2.22
CA HIS A 67 26.99 -20.23 2.88
C HIS A 67 25.84 -20.44 1.88
N LEU A 68 26.12 -20.45 0.57
CA LEU A 68 25.11 -20.60 -0.46
C LEU A 68 24.72 -22.08 -0.58
N HIS A 69 23.53 -22.42 -0.08
CA HIS A 69 22.99 -23.76 -0.13
C HIS A 69 21.54 -23.73 -0.60
N GLU A 70 21.12 -24.81 -1.26
CA GLU A 70 19.73 -25.00 -1.65
C GLU A 70 18.81 -24.99 -0.43
N THR A 71 17.62 -24.43 -0.59
CA THR A 71 16.65 -24.35 0.50
C THR A 71 16.15 -25.74 0.88
N SER A 72 15.81 -25.92 2.16
CA SER A 72 15.27 -27.18 2.66
C SER A 72 13.94 -27.56 1.97
N TRP A 73 13.57 -28.84 2.04
CA TRP A 73 12.33 -29.35 1.43
C TRP A 73 11.06 -28.64 1.94
N VAL A 74 11.11 -28.06 3.14
CA VAL A 74 10.02 -27.27 3.71
C VAL A 74 9.70 -26.02 2.88
N VAL A 75 10.69 -25.49 2.15
CA VAL A 75 10.52 -24.35 1.23
C VAL A 75 10.33 -24.84 -0.21
N THR A 76 11.18 -25.75 -0.67
CA THR A 76 11.17 -26.22 -2.07
C THR A 76 9.89 -27.00 -2.42
N GLY A 77 9.37 -27.81 -1.48
CA GLY A 77 8.14 -28.59 -1.68
C GLY A 77 6.93 -27.71 -2.01
N PRO A 78 6.59 -26.70 -1.19
CA PRO A 78 5.53 -25.75 -1.51
C PRO A 78 5.72 -25.00 -2.83
N LEU A 79 6.96 -24.59 -3.17
CA LEU A 79 7.24 -23.91 -4.43
C LEU A 79 6.95 -24.80 -5.65
N ILE A 80 7.35 -26.07 -5.60
CA ILE A 80 7.04 -27.05 -6.65
C ILE A 80 5.53 -27.28 -6.73
N ALA A 81 4.86 -27.45 -5.59
CA ALA A 81 3.42 -27.64 -5.52
C ALA A 81 2.63 -26.46 -6.13
N LEU A 82 3.15 -25.22 -6.03
CA LEU A 82 2.58 -24.04 -6.69
C LEU A 82 2.96 -23.94 -8.18
N ALA A 83 4.13 -24.43 -8.57
CA ALA A 83 4.56 -24.43 -9.97
C ALA A 83 3.69 -25.34 -10.85
N ILE A 84 3.34 -26.53 -10.37
CA ILE A 84 2.51 -27.51 -11.11
C ILE A 84 1.18 -26.91 -11.61
N PRO A 85 0.29 -26.35 -10.76
CA PRO A 85 -0.95 -25.74 -11.22
C PRO A 85 -0.68 -24.51 -12.08
N SER A 86 0.42 -23.77 -11.85
CA SER A 86 0.78 -22.62 -12.70
C SER A 86 1.06 -23.02 -14.16
N VAL A 87 1.46 -24.27 -14.42
CA VAL A 87 1.60 -24.80 -15.79
C VAL A 87 0.27 -25.31 -16.32
N ILE A 88 -0.46 -26.10 -15.52
CA ILE A 88 -1.57 -26.92 -16.03
C ILE A 88 -2.92 -26.19 -15.97
N ILE A 89 -3.19 -25.43 -14.91
CA ILE A 89 -4.57 -25.03 -14.57
C ILE A 89 -5.17 -24.14 -15.65
N GLY A 90 -4.40 -23.22 -16.24
CA GLY A 90 -4.94 -22.30 -17.23
C GLY A 90 -5.44 -22.99 -18.50
N TYR A 91 -4.76 -24.06 -18.95
CA TYR A 91 -5.20 -24.84 -20.10
C TYR A 91 -6.53 -25.54 -19.81
N LEU A 92 -6.72 -26.05 -18.60
CA LEU A 92 -7.94 -26.74 -18.18
C LEU A 92 -9.10 -25.79 -17.91
N THR A 93 -8.83 -24.62 -17.34
CA THR A 93 -9.88 -23.74 -16.81
C THR A 93 -10.26 -22.59 -17.72
N ILE A 94 -9.48 -22.26 -18.77
CA ILE A 94 -9.79 -21.11 -19.64
C ILE A 94 -11.22 -21.14 -20.19
N GLY A 95 -11.65 -22.29 -20.73
CA GLY A 95 -12.99 -22.44 -21.30
C GLY A 95 -14.09 -22.19 -20.26
N PRO A 96 -14.14 -22.97 -19.17
CA PRO A 96 -15.14 -22.80 -18.12
C PRO A 96 -15.13 -21.43 -17.45
N VAL A 97 -13.93 -20.88 -17.18
CA VAL A 97 -13.77 -19.63 -16.43
C VAL A 97 -14.14 -18.40 -17.26
N LEU A 98 -13.72 -18.35 -18.53
CA LEU A 98 -14.01 -17.20 -19.39
C LEU A 98 -15.37 -17.29 -20.08
N PHE A 99 -15.79 -18.49 -20.48
CA PHE A 99 -16.95 -18.68 -21.36
C PHE A 99 -18.04 -19.60 -20.79
N GLY A 100 -17.76 -20.37 -19.73
CA GLY A 100 -18.65 -21.43 -19.23
C GLY A 100 -19.44 -21.10 -17.96
N GLY A 101 -19.60 -19.82 -17.61
CA GLY A 101 -20.44 -19.40 -16.48
C GLY A 101 -19.88 -19.71 -15.08
N TYR A 102 -18.58 -19.96 -14.94
CA TYR A 102 -17.91 -20.28 -13.67
C TYR A 102 -18.22 -19.32 -12.52
N PHE A 103 -18.37 -18.03 -12.83
CA PHE A 103 -18.68 -17.00 -11.83
C PHE A 103 -20.18 -16.81 -11.55
N GLY A 104 -21.06 -17.51 -12.26
CA GLY A 104 -22.51 -17.36 -12.14
C GLY A 104 -22.93 -15.89 -12.22
N GLU A 105 -23.70 -15.43 -11.23
CA GLU A 105 -24.17 -14.04 -11.14
C GLU A 105 -23.20 -13.09 -10.41
N ALA A 106 -22.02 -13.57 -9.97
CA ALA A 106 -21.07 -12.74 -9.23
C ALA A 106 -20.45 -11.62 -10.09
N ILE A 107 -20.38 -11.83 -11.41
CA ILE A 107 -19.92 -10.84 -12.38
C ILE A 107 -21.11 -10.48 -13.28
N PHE A 108 -21.77 -9.36 -12.98
CA PHE A 108 -22.85 -8.86 -13.81
C PHE A 108 -22.32 -7.98 -14.95
N VAL A 109 -22.57 -8.39 -16.19
CA VAL A 109 -22.20 -7.64 -17.40
C VAL A 109 -23.48 -7.28 -18.16
N LEU A 110 -23.63 -6.00 -18.49
CA LEU A 110 -24.75 -5.54 -19.32
C LEU A 110 -24.62 -6.14 -20.74
N PRO A 111 -25.71 -6.60 -21.37
CA PRO A 111 -25.66 -7.18 -22.71
C PRO A 111 -25.02 -6.27 -23.77
N ALA A 112 -25.15 -4.95 -23.59
CA ALA A 112 -24.53 -3.95 -24.48
C ALA A 112 -23.00 -3.91 -24.41
N HIS A 113 -22.39 -4.49 -23.38
CA HIS A 113 -20.95 -4.50 -23.12
C HIS A 113 -20.38 -5.92 -22.98
N ASP A 114 -21.11 -6.94 -23.42
CA ASP A 114 -20.68 -8.34 -23.32
C ASP A 114 -19.65 -8.69 -24.40
N VAL A 115 -18.43 -8.19 -24.20
CA VAL A 115 -17.30 -8.43 -25.11
C VAL A 115 -16.81 -9.88 -25.00
N LEU A 116 -16.89 -10.49 -23.81
CA LEU A 116 -16.48 -11.88 -23.61
C LEU A 116 -17.42 -12.87 -24.29
N GLY A 117 -18.73 -12.59 -24.32
CA GLY A 117 -19.69 -13.37 -25.10
C GLY A 117 -19.41 -13.33 -26.60
N GLN A 118 -18.95 -12.19 -27.13
CA GLN A 118 -18.54 -12.06 -28.55
C GLN A 118 -17.28 -12.85 -28.85
N ILE A 119 -16.24 -12.72 -28.01
CA ILE A 119 -14.98 -13.48 -28.14
C ILE A 119 -15.23 -14.99 -27.98
N GLY A 120 -16.15 -15.37 -27.08
CA GLY A 120 -16.53 -16.76 -26.83
C GLY A 120 -17.14 -17.46 -28.04
N ALA A 121 -17.77 -16.74 -28.97
CA ALA A 121 -18.30 -17.30 -30.21
C ALA A 121 -17.18 -17.85 -31.12
N ASP A 122 -16.00 -17.23 -31.08
CA ASP A 122 -14.81 -17.61 -31.85
C ASP A 122 -13.84 -18.49 -31.05
N PHE A 123 -14.23 -18.94 -29.86
CA PHE A 123 -13.39 -19.81 -29.03
C PHE A 123 -13.44 -21.27 -29.51
N HIS A 124 -12.40 -21.69 -30.22
CA HIS A 124 -12.25 -23.04 -30.76
C HIS A 124 -11.40 -23.97 -29.87
N GLY A 125 -11.34 -23.68 -28.56
CA GLY A 125 -10.62 -24.46 -27.56
C GLY A 125 -9.26 -23.88 -27.14
N PRO A 126 -8.66 -24.40 -26.05
CA PRO A 126 -7.45 -23.83 -25.44
C PRO A 126 -6.22 -23.80 -26.37
N LEU A 127 -6.06 -24.83 -27.22
CA LEU A 127 -4.95 -24.90 -28.16
C LEU A 127 -5.08 -23.84 -29.27
N ALA A 128 -6.29 -23.66 -29.81
CA ALA A 128 -6.57 -22.65 -30.83
C ALA A 128 -6.35 -21.24 -30.27
N PHE A 129 -6.84 -20.98 -29.05
CA PHE A 129 -6.59 -19.74 -28.33
C PHE A 129 -5.09 -19.46 -28.16
N MET A 130 -4.31 -20.48 -27.79
CA MET A 130 -2.85 -20.35 -27.65
C MET A 130 -2.15 -20.01 -28.97
N LEU A 131 -2.48 -20.71 -30.05
CA LEU A 131 -1.93 -20.45 -31.38
C LEU A 131 -2.31 -19.06 -31.90
N HIS A 132 -3.52 -18.60 -31.59
CA HIS A 132 -3.96 -17.25 -31.93
C HIS A 132 -3.12 -16.19 -31.19
N GLY A 133 -2.97 -16.31 -29.86
CA GLY A 133 -2.21 -15.35 -29.06
C GLY A 133 -0.72 -15.27 -29.40
N LEU A 134 -0.12 -16.34 -29.93
CA LEU A 134 1.25 -16.33 -30.48
C LEU A 134 1.41 -15.35 -31.66
N MET A 135 0.34 -15.09 -32.41
CA MET A 135 0.35 -14.14 -33.53
C MET A 135 -0.01 -12.71 -33.10
N GLN A 136 -0.46 -12.53 -31.87
CA GLN A 136 -0.93 -11.25 -31.36
C GLN A 136 0.22 -10.36 -30.87
N PRO A 137 0.05 -9.01 -30.88
CA PRO A 137 1.06 -8.07 -30.37
C PRO A 137 1.60 -8.36 -28.96
N PRO A 138 0.81 -8.82 -27.97
CA PRO A 138 1.30 -9.10 -26.61
C PRO A 138 2.48 -10.07 -26.58
N PHE A 139 2.43 -11.16 -27.34
CA PHE A 139 3.50 -12.14 -27.40
C PHE A 139 4.81 -11.51 -27.89
N TRP A 140 4.76 -10.78 -29.01
CA TRP A 140 5.93 -10.13 -29.58
C TRP A 140 6.48 -9.01 -28.69
N LEU A 141 5.61 -8.27 -28.00
CA LEU A 141 6.02 -7.26 -27.01
C LEU A 141 6.68 -7.90 -25.78
N ALA A 142 6.17 -9.04 -25.30
CA ALA A 142 6.81 -9.78 -24.21
C ALA A 142 8.20 -10.30 -24.63
N MET A 143 8.31 -10.85 -25.84
CA MET A 143 9.60 -11.30 -26.40
C MET A 143 10.57 -10.14 -26.64
N ALA A 144 10.08 -8.98 -27.08
CA ALA A 144 10.87 -7.78 -27.20
C ALA A 144 11.37 -7.28 -25.84
N GLY A 145 10.54 -7.35 -24.78
CA GLY A 145 10.93 -7.01 -23.42
C GLY A 145 12.02 -7.94 -22.88
N LEU A 146 11.86 -9.26 -23.10
CA LEU A 146 12.89 -10.27 -22.80
C LEU A 146 14.20 -9.97 -23.55
N GLY A 147 14.14 -9.78 -24.87
CA GLY A 147 15.31 -9.52 -25.70
C GLY A 147 16.02 -8.23 -25.34
N THR A 148 15.26 -7.17 -25.02
CA THR A 148 15.82 -5.89 -24.56
C THR A 148 16.49 -6.06 -23.20
N ALA A 149 15.86 -6.78 -22.26
CA ALA A 149 16.47 -7.05 -20.95
C ALA A 149 17.76 -7.86 -21.07
N TRP A 150 17.76 -8.92 -21.88
CA TRP A 150 18.95 -9.70 -22.17
C TRP A 150 20.06 -8.82 -22.75
N TYR A 151 19.78 -8.07 -23.82
CA TYR A 151 20.79 -7.25 -24.48
C TYR A 151 21.36 -6.14 -23.57
N VAL A 152 20.49 -5.38 -22.90
CA VAL A 152 20.91 -4.25 -22.07
C VAL A 152 21.63 -4.72 -20.80
N TYR A 153 21.15 -5.76 -20.11
CA TYR A 153 21.68 -6.11 -18.80
C TYR A 153 22.76 -7.20 -18.82
N THR A 154 22.82 -8.04 -19.86
CA THR A 154 23.89 -9.06 -19.97
C THR A 154 24.99 -8.66 -20.96
N GLN A 155 24.63 -8.09 -22.12
CA GLN A 155 25.61 -7.79 -23.18
C GLN A 155 26.18 -6.37 -23.11
N ARG A 156 25.33 -5.36 -22.86
CA ARG A 156 25.75 -3.95 -22.82
C ARG A 156 25.18 -3.15 -21.63
N PRO A 157 25.63 -3.43 -20.39
CA PRO A 157 25.17 -2.73 -19.17
C PRO A 157 25.32 -1.21 -19.21
N GLN A 158 26.31 -0.72 -19.97
CA GLN A 158 26.61 0.71 -20.16
C GLN A 158 25.41 1.49 -20.73
N ILE A 159 24.51 0.84 -21.48
CA ILE A 159 23.30 1.48 -22.03
C ILE A 159 22.38 1.96 -20.90
N ALA A 160 22.19 1.14 -19.86
CA ALA A 160 21.33 1.49 -18.74
C ALA A 160 21.91 2.69 -17.96
N GLU A 161 23.23 2.70 -17.72
CA GLU A 161 23.92 3.81 -17.06
C GLU A 161 23.86 5.09 -17.89
N ALA A 162 24.08 5.00 -19.20
CA ALA A 162 24.02 6.14 -20.11
C ALA A 162 22.61 6.75 -20.12
N LEU A 163 21.56 5.92 -20.13
CA LEU A 163 20.18 6.39 -20.12
C LEU A 163 19.83 7.08 -18.80
N ALA A 164 20.27 6.55 -17.67
CA ALA A 164 20.08 7.17 -16.35
C ALA A 164 20.80 8.54 -16.26
N ARG A 165 22.01 8.65 -16.80
CA ARG A 165 22.77 9.92 -16.87
C ARG A 165 22.14 10.91 -17.85
N ARG A 166 21.55 10.45 -18.95
CA ARG A 166 20.90 11.30 -19.95
C ARG A 166 19.59 11.89 -19.46
N PHE A 167 18.82 11.12 -18.69
CA PHE A 167 17.50 11.50 -18.18
C PHE A 167 17.43 11.46 -16.63
N PRO A 168 18.25 12.26 -15.92
CA PRO A 168 18.37 12.16 -14.47
C PRO A 168 17.06 12.54 -13.75
N ARG A 169 16.28 13.47 -14.30
CA ARG A 169 14.97 13.86 -13.74
C ARG A 169 13.96 12.71 -13.81
N LEU A 170 13.81 12.10 -14.99
CA LEU A 170 12.88 10.99 -15.18
C LEU A 170 13.31 9.78 -14.36
N HIS A 171 14.61 9.45 -14.38
CA HIS A 171 15.16 8.39 -13.55
C HIS A 171 14.93 8.64 -12.05
N GLY A 172 15.13 9.88 -11.58
CA GLY A 172 14.89 10.27 -10.19
C GLY A 172 13.42 10.12 -9.77
N VAL A 173 12.46 10.52 -10.62
CA VAL A 173 11.03 10.33 -10.35
C VAL A 173 10.69 8.85 -10.20
N LEU A 174 11.19 7.99 -11.10
CA LEU A 174 10.96 6.54 -11.03
C LEU A 174 11.64 5.92 -9.81
N LEU A 175 12.87 6.34 -9.48
CA LEU A 175 13.63 5.85 -8.33
C LEU A 175 12.94 6.21 -7.00
N ASN A 176 12.37 7.42 -6.92
CA ASN A 176 11.61 7.89 -5.76
C ASN A 176 10.14 7.42 -5.79
N LYS A 177 9.79 6.41 -6.60
CA LYS A 177 8.43 5.83 -6.71
C LYS A 177 7.35 6.90 -6.93
N TYR A 178 7.64 7.86 -7.80
CA TYR A 178 6.79 9.02 -8.10
C TYR A 178 6.59 10.02 -6.93
N GLY A 179 7.31 9.86 -5.81
CA GLY A 179 7.18 10.69 -4.61
C GLY A 179 5.97 10.35 -3.75
N PHE A 180 5.24 9.26 -4.05
CA PHE A 180 4.05 8.88 -3.28
C PHE A 180 4.38 8.44 -1.85
N ASP A 181 5.50 7.74 -1.66
CA ASP A 181 5.95 7.33 -0.32
C ASP A 181 6.27 8.56 0.54
N ASP A 182 7.05 9.51 0.00
CA ASP A 182 7.41 10.76 0.68
C ASP A 182 6.17 11.62 0.99
N PHE A 183 5.24 11.70 0.04
CA PHE A 183 3.95 12.38 0.25
C PHE A 183 3.17 11.73 1.39
N ASN A 184 3.06 10.40 1.40
CA ASN A 184 2.31 9.69 2.42
C ASN A 184 2.94 9.84 3.81
N GLU A 185 4.27 9.75 3.92
CA GLU A 185 4.97 9.93 5.18
C GLU A 185 4.87 11.38 5.68
N ALA A 186 4.99 12.38 4.79
CA ALA A 186 4.90 13.78 5.18
C ALA A 186 3.47 14.20 5.57
N VAL A 187 2.49 13.85 4.74
CA VAL A 187 1.11 14.34 4.87
C VAL A 187 0.30 13.50 5.85
N PHE A 188 0.25 12.18 5.65
CA PHE A 188 -0.59 11.33 6.49
C PHE A 188 0.11 10.97 7.79
N ALA A 189 1.31 10.39 7.74
CA ALA A 189 2.00 9.98 8.96
C ALA A 189 2.46 11.19 9.79
N GLY A 190 3.15 12.13 9.16
CA GLY A 190 3.62 13.37 9.78
C GLY A 190 2.47 14.26 10.27
N GLY A 191 1.43 14.43 9.45
CA GLY A 191 0.23 15.17 9.84
C GLY A 191 -0.48 14.55 11.04
N SER A 192 -0.68 13.23 11.05
CA SER A 192 -1.33 12.52 12.16
C SER A 192 -0.51 12.61 13.45
N ARG A 193 0.81 12.40 13.37
CA ARG A 193 1.71 12.58 14.53
C ARG A 193 1.67 14.03 15.04
N GLY A 194 1.69 15.01 14.15
CA GLY A 194 1.63 16.43 14.51
C GLY A 194 0.32 16.83 15.19
N ILE A 195 -0.82 16.32 14.72
CA ILE A 195 -2.12 16.53 15.38
C ILE A 195 -2.11 15.84 16.75
N GLY A 196 -1.66 14.59 16.82
CA GLY A 196 -1.57 13.83 18.08
C GLY A 196 -0.74 14.55 19.13
N THR A 197 0.46 15.03 18.77
CA THR A 197 1.34 15.76 19.68
C THR A 197 0.70 17.06 20.17
N ARG A 198 0.00 17.81 19.30
CA ARG A 198 -0.69 19.05 19.72
C ARG A 198 -1.84 18.79 20.68
N LEU A 199 -2.62 17.74 20.43
CA LEU A 199 -3.71 17.35 21.33
C LEU A 199 -3.18 16.87 22.68
N TRP A 200 -2.10 16.10 22.69
CA TRP A 200 -1.46 15.65 23.92
C TRP A 200 -0.84 16.80 24.72
N GLN A 201 0.03 17.60 24.11
CA GLN A 201 0.74 18.66 24.82
C GLN A 201 -0.18 19.84 25.18
N GLY A 202 -1.05 20.25 24.25
CA GLY A 202 -1.94 21.39 24.45
C GLY A 202 -3.20 21.04 25.24
N GLY A 203 -3.82 19.91 24.91
CA GLY A 203 -5.06 19.46 25.56
C GLY A 203 -4.78 18.79 26.90
N ASP A 204 -4.04 17.69 26.90
CA ASP A 204 -3.87 16.86 28.10
C ASP A 204 -2.95 17.54 29.12
N VAL A 205 -1.68 17.74 28.76
CA VAL A 205 -0.68 18.33 29.69
C VAL A 205 -0.99 19.80 30.00
N GLY A 206 -1.38 20.57 28.98
CA GLY A 206 -1.65 21.99 29.13
C GLY A 206 -2.95 22.29 29.89
N LEU A 207 -4.08 21.79 29.39
CA LEU A 207 -5.39 22.13 29.93
C LEU A 207 -5.78 21.25 31.12
N ILE A 208 -5.62 19.93 31.02
CA ILE A 208 -6.09 19.02 32.07
C ILE A 208 -5.13 19.06 33.26
N ASP A 209 -3.86 18.71 33.04
CA ASP A 209 -2.92 18.57 34.16
C ASP A 209 -2.58 19.93 34.81
N ASN A 210 -2.23 20.93 34.01
CA ASN A 210 -1.77 22.20 34.56
C ASN A 210 -2.91 23.13 35.01
N LEU A 211 -3.95 23.31 34.18
CA LEU A 211 -5.03 24.24 34.52
C LEU A 211 -6.02 23.62 35.50
N VAL A 212 -6.53 22.42 35.20
CA VAL A 212 -7.59 21.81 36.02
C VAL A 212 -7.02 21.18 37.29
N ILE A 213 -6.01 20.31 37.18
CA ILE A 213 -5.51 19.57 38.35
C ILE A 213 -4.62 20.47 39.22
N ASN A 214 -3.50 20.96 38.67
CA ASN A 214 -2.54 21.76 39.44
C ASN A 214 -3.12 23.15 39.80
N GLY A 215 -3.92 23.74 38.93
CA GLY A 215 -4.59 25.01 39.20
C GLY A 215 -5.60 24.92 40.34
N SER A 216 -6.43 23.87 40.37
CA SER A 216 -7.36 23.65 41.49
C SER A 216 -6.64 23.36 42.80
N ALA A 217 -5.61 22.51 42.79
CA ALA A 217 -4.77 22.25 43.96
C ALA A 217 -4.12 23.54 44.49
N SER A 218 -3.59 24.38 43.59
CA SER A 218 -2.98 25.66 43.94
C SER A 218 -3.99 26.66 44.51
N ALA A 219 -5.21 26.70 43.96
CA ALA A 219 -6.28 27.55 44.47
C ALA A 219 -6.68 27.14 45.90
N VAL A 220 -6.87 25.84 46.14
CA VAL A 220 -7.14 25.30 47.49
C VAL A 220 -6.00 25.64 48.44
N GLY A 221 -4.75 25.44 48.02
CA GLY A 221 -3.56 25.79 48.80
C GLY A 221 -3.51 27.28 49.16
N TRP A 222 -3.83 28.16 48.21
CA TRP A 222 -3.92 29.60 48.45
C TRP A 222 -5.02 29.96 49.46
N PHE A 223 -6.23 29.40 49.29
CA PHE A 223 -7.33 29.60 50.23
C PHE A 223 -6.97 29.13 51.63
N ALA A 224 -6.36 27.95 51.76
CA ALA A 224 -5.88 27.43 53.04
C ALA A 224 -4.80 28.35 53.66
N GLY A 225 -3.92 28.94 52.85
CA GLY A 225 -2.92 29.91 53.30
C GLY A 225 -3.53 31.23 53.79
N VAL A 226 -4.60 31.71 53.14
CA VAL A 226 -5.36 32.89 53.60
C VAL A 226 -6.11 32.58 54.89
N ALA A 227 -6.85 31.46 54.95
CA ALA A 227 -7.60 31.05 56.13
C ALA A 227 -6.71 30.89 57.36
N ARG A 228 -5.50 30.35 57.19
CA ARG A 228 -4.51 30.19 58.27
C ARG A 228 -4.07 31.53 58.86
N ARG A 229 -3.99 32.60 58.06
CA ARG A 229 -3.64 33.94 58.56
C ARG A 229 -4.73 34.57 59.42
N MET A 230 -5.97 34.10 59.32
CA MET A 230 -7.06 34.53 60.22
C MET A 230 -6.90 33.97 61.64
N GLN A 231 -6.14 32.88 61.82
CA GLN A 231 -5.77 32.40 63.15
C GLN A 231 -4.53 33.14 63.66
N SER A 232 -4.74 34.29 64.31
CA SER A 232 -3.66 35.15 64.81
C SER A 232 -3.03 34.69 66.13
N GLY A 233 -3.62 33.70 66.80
CA GLY A 233 -3.14 33.17 68.09
C GLY A 233 -3.42 34.06 69.31
N TYR A 234 -3.92 35.28 69.13
CA TYR A 234 -4.29 36.19 70.21
C TYR A 234 -5.72 35.91 70.71
N LEU A 235 -5.88 35.69 72.02
CA LEU A 235 -7.20 35.44 72.66
C LEU A 235 -8.26 36.52 72.34
N TYR A 236 -7.85 37.79 72.24
CA TYR A 236 -8.74 38.91 71.94
C TYR A 236 -9.46 38.76 70.59
N HIS A 237 -8.77 38.25 69.56
CA HIS A 237 -9.37 38.06 68.22
C HIS A 237 -10.46 36.98 68.25
N TYR A 238 -10.24 35.90 69.01
CA TYR A 238 -11.22 34.82 69.17
C TYR A 238 -12.46 35.27 69.96
N ALA A 239 -12.26 36.01 71.06
CA ALA A 239 -13.38 36.56 71.84
C ALA A 239 -14.28 37.48 71.01
N PHE A 240 -13.67 38.36 70.21
CA PHE A 240 -14.41 39.25 69.31
C PHE A 240 -15.18 38.49 68.23
N ALA A 241 -14.56 37.47 67.61
CA ALA A 241 -15.21 36.62 66.62
C ALA A 241 -16.42 35.85 67.20
N MET A 242 -16.31 35.34 68.43
CA MET A 242 -17.43 34.65 69.11
C MET A 242 -18.62 35.57 69.37
N ILE A 243 -18.38 36.80 69.84
CA ILE A 243 -19.44 37.78 70.09
C ILE A 243 -20.15 38.14 68.78
N ILE A 244 -19.40 38.43 67.71
CA ILE A 244 -19.99 38.69 66.39
C ILE A 244 -20.79 37.47 65.91
N GLY A 245 -20.23 36.26 66.03
CA GLY A 245 -20.91 35.03 65.64
C GLY A 245 -22.23 34.83 66.37
N LEU A 246 -22.27 35.11 67.69
CA LEU A 246 -23.49 35.03 68.49
C LEU A 246 -24.53 36.07 68.04
N VAL A 247 -24.11 37.33 67.83
CA VAL A 247 -25.01 38.40 67.35
C VAL A 247 -25.58 38.08 65.98
N VAL A 248 -24.76 37.57 65.05
CA VAL A 248 -25.21 37.17 63.71
C VAL A 248 -26.16 35.99 63.77
N ALA A 249 -25.85 34.96 64.58
CA ALA A 249 -26.72 33.79 64.73
C ALA A 249 -28.08 34.16 65.34
N LEU A 250 -28.08 34.98 66.40
CA LEU A 250 -29.32 35.47 67.02
C LEU A 250 -30.08 36.42 66.08
N GLY A 251 -29.37 37.29 65.35
CA GLY A 251 -29.97 38.18 64.36
C GLY A 251 -30.60 37.41 63.20
N TRP A 252 -29.93 36.38 62.68
CA TRP A 252 -30.47 35.48 61.66
C TRP A 252 -31.71 34.75 62.18
N PHE A 253 -31.67 34.24 63.40
CA PHE A 253 -32.80 33.55 64.03
C PHE A 253 -33.98 34.47 64.36
N ALA A 254 -33.73 35.76 64.62
CA ALA A 254 -34.76 36.74 64.93
C ALA A 254 -35.36 37.42 63.69
N LEU A 255 -34.63 37.43 62.56
CA LEU A 255 -35.05 38.04 61.30
C LEU A 255 -35.52 37.02 60.25
N GLY A 256 -35.24 35.74 60.43
CA GLY A 256 -35.85 34.62 59.70
C GLY A 256 -37.04 34.04 60.44
#